data_AF-A0A979G784-F1
#
_entry.id   AF-A0A979G784-F1
#
_cell.length_a   1.000
_cell.length_b   1.000
_cell.length_c   1.000
_cell.angle_alpha   90.00
_cell.angle_beta   90.00
_cell.angle_gamma   90.00
#
_symmetry.space_group_name_H-M   'P 1'
#
loop_
_entity.id
_entity.type
_entity.pdbx_description
1 polymer ?
#
loop_
_entity_poly.entity_id
_entity_poly.type
_entity_poly.pdbx_seq_one_letter_code
_entity_poly.pdbx_strand_id
1 'polypeptide(L)' 'MAEISKIDRYIIDKVRERRLELNITQVDLSLRLEKSDKYISQFESYKTGRRYSAFMINEIAKALDCSPRDFWPEKAL' A
#
# COMPACT_ATOMS: atom_id res chain seq x y z
N MET A 1 -4.87 5.91 19.60
CA MET A 1 -4.61 5.25 18.30
C MET A 1 -3.99 6.30 17.40
N ALA A 2 -2.87 6.03 16.74
CA ALA A 2 -2.26 7.04 15.86
C ALA A 2 -3.18 7.29 14.66
N GLU A 3 -3.61 8.53 14.50
CA GLU A 3 -4.47 8.95 13.40
C GLU A 3 -3.66 8.90 12.10
N ILE A 4 -4.16 8.18 11.10
CA ILE A 4 -3.54 8.11 9.78
C ILE A 4 -3.96 9.34 8.98
N SER A 5 -3.01 9.99 8.30
CA SER A 5 -3.35 11.18 7.50
C SER A 5 -4.22 10.80 6.30
N LYS A 6 -4.94 11.79 5.75
CA LYS A 6 -5.78 11.58 4.55
C LYS A 6 -4.98 11.08 3.36
N ILE A 7 -3.76 11.61 3.15
CA ILE A 7 -2.90 11.18 2.06
C ILE A 7 -2.38 9.76 2.26
N ASP A 8 -2.00 9.39 3.49
CA ASP A 8 -1.55 8.02 3.80
C ASP A 8 -2.67 7.01 3.57
N ARG A 9 -3.89 7.34 3.99
CA ARG A 9 -5.08 6.51 3.74
C ARG A 9 -5.36 6.37 2.25
N TYR A 10 -5.31 7.47 1.49
CA TYR A 10 -5.48 7.46 0.05
C TYR A 10 -4.48 6.53 -0.65
N ILE A 11 -3.20 6.63 -0.29
CA ILE A 11 -2.14 5.78 -0.86
C ILE A 11 -2.41 4.30 -0.54
N ILE A 12 -2.79 3.97 0.71
CA ILE A 12 -3.11 2.58 1.09
C ILE A 12 -4.32 2.06 0.32
N ASP A 13 -5.37 2.86 0.18
CA ASP A 13 -6.56 2.49 -0.59
C ASP A 13 -6.22 2.27 -2.07
N LYS A 14 -5.38 3.11 -2.69
CA LYS A 14 -4.92 2.92 -4.08
C LYS A 14 -4.07 1.67 -4.29
N VAL A 15 -3.16 1.38 -3.36
CA VAL A 15 -2.40 0.12 -3.37
C VAL A 15 -3.35 -1.08 -3.28
N ARG A 16 -4.35 -1.01 -2.39
CA ARG A 16 -5.35 -2.07 -2.23
C ARG A 16 -6.20 -2.26 -3.48
N GLU A 17 -6.67 -1.17 -4.10
CA GLU A 17 -7.41 -1.20 -5.37
C GLU A 17 -6.60 -1.92 -6.45
N ARG A 18 -5.37 -1.47 -6.69
CA ARG A 18 -4.49 -2.08 -7.70
C ARG A 18 -4.18 -3.55 -7.41
N ARG A 19 -3.96 -3.90 -6.14
CA ARG A 19 -3.75 -5.28 -5.71
C ARG A 19 -4.95 -6.17 -6.05
N LEU A 20 -6.17 -5.68 -5.82
CA LEU A 20 -7.39 -6.41 -6.12
C LEU A 20 -7.66 -6.53 -7.62
N GLU A 21 -7.36 -5.49 -8.42
CA GLU A 21 -7.44 -5.55 -9.89
C GLU A 21 -6.59 -6.69 -10.48
N LEU A 22 -5.42 -6.93 -9.87
CA LEU A 22 -4.50 -7.99 -10.29
C LEU A 22 -4.79 -9.34 -9.63
N ASN A 23 -5.88 -9.47 -8.85
CA ASN A 23 -6.23 -10.67 -8.07
C ASN A 23 -5.10 -11.14 -7.13
N ILE A 24 -4.29 -10.22 -6.62
CA ILE A 24 -3.18 -10.51 -5.70
C ILE A 24 -3.73 -10.47 -4.26
N THR A 25 -3.43 -11.47 -3.43
CA THR A 25 -3.83 -11.42 -2.01
C THR A 25 -2.88 -10.54 -1.18
N GLN A 26 -3.27 -10.18 0.04
CA GLN A 26 -2.37 -9.46 0.97
C GLN A 26 -1.10 -10.26 1.26
N VAL A 27 -1.23 -11.59 1.35
CA VAL A 27 -0.11 -12.51 1.57
C VAL A 27 0.80 -12.50 0.35
N ASP A 28 0.24 -12.64 -0.85
CA ASP A 28 1.02 -12.63 -2.10
C ASP A 28 1.82 -11.34 -2.26
N LEU A 29 1.19 -10.17 -2.04
CA LEU A 29 1.91 -8.89 -2.10
C LEU A 29 3.00 -8.81 -1.02
N SER A 30 2.74 -9.31 0.18
CA SER A 30 3.76 -9.34 1.25
C SER A 30 4.96 -10.22 0.87
N LEU A 31 4.72 -11.38 0.25
CA LEU A 31 5.75 -12.29 -0.21
C LEU A 31 6.55 -11.72 -1.38
N ARG A 32 5.88 -11.05 -2.34
CA ARG A 32 6.55 -10.33 -3.45
C ARG A 32 7.47 -9.21 -2.96
N LEU A 33 7.19 -8.63 -1.80
CA LEU A 33 8.01 -7.61 -1.14
C LEU A 33 9.09 -8.20 -0.20
N GLU A 34 9.24 -9.52 -0.20
CA GLU A 34 10.15 -10.27 0.70
C GLU A 34 9.90 -9.93 2.18
N LYS A 35 8.62 -9.77 2.56
CA LYS A 35 8.16 -9.51 3.93
C LYS A 35 7.36 -10.69 4.49
N SER A 36 7.07 -10.63 5.79
CA SER A 36 6.16 -11.58 6.41
C SER A 36 4.76 -11.49 5.82
N ASP A 37 4.05 -12.62 5.78
CA ASP A 37 2.66 -12.77 5.33
C ASP A 37 1.67 -11.73 5.90
N LYS A 38 1.95 -11.21 7.09
CA LYS A 38 1.15 -10.19 7.80
C LYS A 38 1.57 -8.75 7.52
N TYR A 39 2.53 -8.50 6.63
CA TYR A 39 3.04 -7.15 6.40
C TYR A 39 1.97 -6.22 5.84
N ILE A 40 1.34 -6.57 4.72
CA ILE A 40 0.33 -5.72 4.07
C ILE A 40 -0.92 -5.53 4.94
N SER A 41 -1.33 -6.54 5.70
CA SER A 41 -2.51 -6.45 6.57
C SER A 41 -2.35 -5.42 7.69
N GLN A 42 -1.12 -5.11 8.09
CA GLN A 42 -0.85 -4.05 9.06
C GLN A 42 -1.19 -2.65 8.52
N PHE A 43 -1.11 -2.43 7.21
CA PHE A 43 -1.45 -1.15 6.57
C PHE A 43 -2.94 -1.09 6.24
N GLU A 44 -3.46 -2.11 5.53
CA GLU A 44 -4.86 -2.12 5.07
C GLU A 44 -5.90 -2.23 6.20
N SER A 45 -5.48 -2.63 7.41
CA SER A 45 -6.38 -2.67 8.58
C SER A 45 -6.54 -1.32 9.28
N TYR A 46 -5.71 -0.32 8.98
CA TYR A 46 -5.64 1.00 9.63
C TYR A 46 -5.38 1.01 11.15
N LYS A 47 -5.53 -0.13 11.84
CA LYS A 47 -5.41 -0.28 13.30
C LYS A 47 -4.02 0.06 13.83
N THR A 48 -2.99 -0.10 13.00
CA THR A 48 -1.60 0.09 13.41
C THR A 48 -1.11 1.53 13.26
N GLY A 49 -1.82 2.38 12.51
CA GLY A 49 -1.36 3.73 12.13
C GLY A 49 -0.07 3.72 11.29
N ARG A 50 0.29 2.58 10.67
CA ARG A 50 1.46 2.48 9.80
C ARG A 50 1.20 3.15 8.45
N ARG A 51 2.29 3.64 7.86
CA ARG A 51 2.30 4.40 6.62
C ARG A 51 3.41 3.86 5.73
N TYR A 52 3.20 3.87 4.42
CA TYR A 52 4.25 3.49 3.48
C TYR A 52 5.28 4.61 3.37
N SER A 53 6.56 4.26 3.45
CA SER A 53 7.62 5.18 3.05
C SER A 53 7.67 5.30 1.53
N ALA A 54 8.26 6.36 1.00
CA ALA A 54 8.46 6.53 -0.45
C ALA A 54 9.20 5.33 -1.07
N PHE A 55 10.19 4.78 -0.35
CA PHE A 55 10.86 3.54 -0.72
C PHE A 55 9.86 2.38 -0.86
N MET A 56 8.95 2.19 0.09
CA MET A 56 7.99 1.09 0.01
C MET A 56 6.95 1.28 -1.08
N ILE A 57 6.50 2.51 -1.33
CA ILE A 57 5.62 2.82 -2.47
C ILE A 57 6.29 2.40 -3.78
N ASN A 58 7.59 2.65 -3.93
CA ASN A 58 8.35 2.24 -5.11
C ASN A 58 8.45 0.71 -5.25
N GLU A 59 8.72 -0.02 -4.17
CA GLU A 59 8.79 -1.49 -4.24
C GLU A 59 7.41 -2.11 -4.51
N ILE A 60 6.34 -1.54 -3.94
CA ILE A 60 4.96 -1.95 -4.25
C ILE A 60 4.65 -1.72 -5.73
N ALA A 61 5.06 -0.58 -6.28
CA ALA A 61 4.87 -0.27 -7.71
C ALA A 61 5.55 -1.31 -8.61
N LYS A 62 6.79 -1.73 -8.27
CA LYS A 62 7.48 -2.83 -8.96
C LYS A 62 6.73 -4.15 -8.82
N ALA A 63 6.26 -4.49 -7.62
CA ALA A 63 5.58 -5.75 -7.34
C ALA A 63 4.20 -5.88 -8.02
N LEU A 64 3.55 -4.73 -8.31
CA LEU A 64 2.24 -4.60 -8.93
C LEU A 64 2.31 -4.13 -10.40
N ASP A 65 3.51 -4.07 -10.99
CA ASP A 65 3.76 -3.67 -12.37
C ASP A 65 3.00 -2.38 -12.76
N CYS A 66 3.19 -1.34 -11.97
CA CYS A 66 2.57 -0.03 -12.18
C CYS A 66 3.52 1.12 -11.81
N SER A 67 3.10 2.35 -12.05
CA SER A 67 3.88 3.52 -11.67
C SER A 67 3.65 3.84 -10.19
N PRO A 68 4.69 4.23 -9.42
CA PRO A 68 4.47 4.71 -8.05
C PRO A 68 3.61 5.98 -8.00
N ARG A 69 3.48 6.71 -9.12
CA ARG A 69 2.58 7.86 -9.24
C ARG A 69 1.11 7.48 -9.17
N ASP A 70 0.75 6.26 -9.55
CA ASP A 70 -0.64 5.79 -9.59
C ASP A 70 -1.25 5.71 -8.18
N PHE A 71 -0.41 5.67 -7.15
CA PHE A 71 -0.83 5.66 -5.75
C PHE A 71 -1.02 7.05 -5.14
N TRP A 72 -0.58 8.12 -5.81
CA TRP A 72 -0.65 9.48 -5.28
C TRP A 72 -1.89 10.23 -5.76
N PRO A 73 -2.44 11.14 -4.95
CA PRO A 73 -3.54 11.97 -5.38
C PRO A 73 -3.05 13.07 -6.34
N GLU A 74 -3.88 13.44 -7.32
CA GLU A 74 -3.55 14.53 -8.24
C GLU A 74 -3.53 15.91 -7.56
N LYS A 75 -4.24 16.06 -6.44
CA LYS A 75 -4.34 17.28 -5.63
C LYS A 75 -4.02 16.96 -4.16
N ALA A 76 -3.53 17.96 -3.43
CA ALA A 76 -3.30 17.84 -1.99
C ALA A 76 -4.62 17.56 -1.22
N LEU A 77 -4.53 16.80 -0.13
CA LEU A 77 -5.65 16.30 0.68
C LEU A 77 -5.55 16.73 2.15
#